data_AF-A0A284RHI9-F1
#
_entry.id   AF-A0A284RHI9-F1
#
_cell.length_a   1.000
_cell.length_b   1.000
_cell.length_c   1.000
_cell.angle_alpha   90.00
_cell.angle_beta   90.00
_cell.angle_gamma   90.00
#
_symmetry.space_group_name_H-M   'P 1'
#
loop_
_entity.id
_entity.type
_entity.pdbx_description
1 polymer ?
#
loop_
_entity_poly.entity_id
_entity_poly.type
_entity_poly.pdbx_seq_one_letter_code
_entity_poly.pdbx_strand_id
1 'polypeptide(L)'
;MSTKLQNPAIETVKNALTERTFSHGQLEVSSNKLLLFYSKQQDGKEGVTHLLNLVNASEESLRDLCDAADAVGFVLGNQNTFDKTYRKSKKLDTTQFSCNFDPRATKIFDQVQADLIEGQDEIQKVLRPELYKLNVYGEGDFFKAHKDTPRAENMMGSLVIILPTAHKGGSLVLRQDGHEWTFGAEKMLANSTPEAPVISYVAFYSDTEHEVLPVTSGVRVTLTYNLYLEDKKPTAPAESSTGAALTDKNFLPEGGLLGFGLRHQYPFTVSKYRSGTSSFKIDGNPNDDFNDYIRSGEFIAQGRKKLSQLADSLKGSDASILRACRELGLDSKIRILYRPRGWEVICMSDHIIPEQDSGYYEELEELLLKGSGTLVSTSDEYVKDQLQDSGKAVKLTEVVCD
;
A
#
# COMPACT_ATOMS: atom_id res chain seq x y z
N MET A 1 42.07 11.50 -0.86
CA MET A 1 41.02 10.64 -0.28
C MET A 1 39.74 11.45 -0.24
N SER A 2 38.83 11.21 -1.19
CA SER A 2 37.57 11.95 -1.30
C SER A 2 36.47 11.15 -0.63
N THR A 3 36.04 11.59 0.56
CA THR A 3 34.83 11.11 1.22
C THR A 3 33.63 11.54 0.37
N LYS A 4 33.04 10.59 -0.37
CA LYS A 4 31.72 10.79 -1.00
C LYS A 4 30.72 11.07 0.11
N LEU A 5 30.20 12.30 0.14
CA LEU A 5 29.01 12.64 0.92
C LEU A 5 27.84 11.78 0.40
N GLN A 6 27.43 10.78 1.18
CA GLN A 6 26.15 10.11 0.99
C GLN A 6 25.05 11.09 1.38
N ASN A 7 24.30 11.59 0.39
CA ASN A 7 23.14 12.44 0.62
C ASN A 7 21.98 11.57 1.17
N PRO A 8 21.45 11.87 2.37
CA PRO A 8 20.36 11.12 2.98
C PRO A 8 19.13 11.00 2.08
N ALA A 9 18.84 12.01 1.26
CA ALA A 9 17.71 11.99 0.33
C ALA A 9 17.91 10.98 -0.82
N ILE A 10 19.15 10.76 -1.27
CA ILE A 10 19.46 9.75 -2.31
C ILE A 10 19.32 8.33 -1.75
N GLU A 11 19.69 8.12 -0.49
CA GLU A 11 19.46 6.84 0.19
C GLU A 11 17.96 6.62 0.46
N THR A 12 17.19 7.65 0.80
CA THR A 12 15.73 7.58 0.91
C THR A 12 15.07 7.19 -0.42
N VAL A 13 15.50 7.78 -1.55
CA VAL A 13 14.96 7.44 -2.88
C VAL A 13 15.38 6.03 -3.31
N LYS A 14 16.62 5.61 -3.07
CA LYS A 14 17.03 4.21 -3.34
C LYS A 14 16.22 3.22 -2.51
N ASN A 15 16.00 3.51 -1.23
CA ASN A 15 15.20 2.68 -0.34
C ASN A 15 13.73 2.63 -0.75
N ALA A 16 13.20 3.72 -1.33
CA ALA A 16 11.85 3.78 -1.89
C ALA A 16 11.73 3.10 -3.28
N LEU A 17 12.85 2.85 -3.97
CA LEU A 17 12.89 2.12 -5.25
C LEU A 17 13.15 0.62 -5.06
N THR A 18 13.56 0.19 -3.87
CA THR A 18 13.54 -1.22 -3.47
C THR A 18 12.13 -1.58 -3.02
N GLU A 19 11.38 -2.28 -3.88
CA GLU A 19 10.16 -2.97 -3.47
C GLU A 19 10.48 -3.87 -2.26
N ARG A 20 9.68 -3.77 -1.21
CA ARG A 20 9.79 -4.73 -0.10
C ARG A 20 9.21 -6.06 -0.55
N THR A 21 10.10 -6.98 -0.93
CA THR A 21 9.73 -8.32 -1.42
C THR A 21 9.11 -9.23 -0.35
N PHE A 22 9.23 -8.87 0.93
CA PHE A 22 8.66 -9.60 2.06
C PHE A 22 8.54 -8.71 3.32
N SER A 23 7.72 -9.14 4.27
CA SER A 23 7.59 -8.58 5.61
C SER A 23 7.91 -9.65 6.64
N HIS A 24 8.59 -9.31 7.74
CA HIS A 24 8.88 -10.28 8.79
C HIS A 24 8.98 -9.61 10.16
N GLY A 25 8.79 -10.38 11.21
CA GLY A 25 8.91 -9.87 12.57
C GLY A 25 8.70 -10.92 13.64
N GLN A 26 8.78 -10.45 14.88
CA GLN A 26 8.55 -11.23 16.10
C GLN A 26 7.44 -10.58 16.91
N LEU A 27 6.66 -11.39 17.61
CA LEU A 27 5.62 -10.91 18.50
C LEU A 27 5.57 -11.80 19.74
N GLU A 28 5.61 -11.16 20.91
CA GLU A 28 5.30 -11.85 22.16
C GLU A 28 3.79 -12.14 22.23
N VAL A 29 3.43 -13.37 22.56
CA VAL A 29 2.05 -13.82 22.62
C VAL A 29 1.83 -14.59 23.92
N SER A 30 0.71 -14.33 24.60
CA SER A 30 0.36 -15.06 25.82
C SER A 30 0.20 -16.57 25.54
N SER A 31 0.72 -17.41 26.45
CA SER A 31 0.76 -18.87 26.28
C SER A 31 -0.62 -19.50 25.97
N ASN A 32 -1.71 -18.95 26.52
CA ASN A 32 -3.08 -19.40 26.26
C ASN A 32 -3.58 -19.19 24.81
N LYS A 33 -2.89 -18.37 24.02
CA LYS A 33 -3.15 -18.20 22.58
C LYS A 33 -2.44 -19.25 21.73
N LEU A 34 -1.48 -19.97 22.29
CA LEU A 34 -0.67 -20.97 21.61
C LEU A 34 -1.14 -22.40 21.92
N LEU A 35 -2.45 -22.54 22.16
CA LEU A 35 -3.13 -23.81 22.28
C LEU A 35 -3.56 -24.30 20.88
N LEU A 36 -3.18 -25.53 20.57
CA LEU A 36 -3.53 -26.25 19.35
C LEU A 36 -4.42 -27.44 19.71
N PHE A 37 -5.59 -27.49 19.10
CA PHE A 37 -6.48 -28.65 19.12
C PHE A 37 -6.36 -29.36 17.79
N TYR A 38 -6.18 -30.67 17.78
CA TYR A 38 -6.14 -31.45 16.55
C TYR A 38 -6.73 -32.84 16.75
N SER A 39 -7.26 -33.43 15.68
CA SER A 39 -7.76 -34.81 15.70
C SER A 39 -6.78 -35.73 14.98
N LYS A 40 -6.52 -36.89 15.57
CA LYS A 40 -5.80 -37.98 14.92
C LYS A 40 -6.83 -38.98 14.41
N GLN A 41 -7.03 -39.05 13.09
CA GLN A 41 -7.98 -40.02 12.54
C GLN A 41 -7.50 -41.45 12.80
N GLN A 42 -8.43 -42.31 13.21
CA GLN A 42 -8.19 -43.73 13.43
C GLN A 42 -9.23 -44.49 12.61
N ASP A 43 -8.78 -45.28 11.63
CA ASP A 43 -9.62 -46.15 10.78
C ASP A 43 -10.85 -45.46 10.14
N GLY A 44 -10.69 -44.22 9.68
CA GLY A 44 -11.74 -43.47 8.97
C GLY A 44 -12.89 -42.96 9.85
N LYS A 45 -12.76 -43.01 11.18
CA LYS A 45 -13.69 -42.38 12.13
C LYS A 45 -13.08 -41.13 12.74
N GLU A 46 -13.94 -40.23 13.23
CA GLU A 46 -13.51 -39.11 14.08
C GLU A 46 -12.77 -39.67 15.29
N GLY A 47 -11.46 -39.40 15.35
CA GLY A 47 -10.60 -39.87 16.42
C GLY A 47 -10.61 -38.93 17.62
N VAL A 48 -9.77 -39.24 18.59
CA VAL A 48 -9.63 -38.44 19.82
C VAL A 48 -9.10 -37.05 19.48
N THR A 49 -9.68 -36.03 20.09
CA THR A 49 -9.16 -34.65 20.05
C THR A 49 -8.03 -34.51 21.05
N HIS A 50 -6.87 -34.07 20.57
CA HIS A 50 -5.69 -33.77 21.36
C HIS A 50 -5.59 -32.26 21.60
N LEU A 51 -5.16 -31.88 22.79
CA LEU A 51 -4.79 -30.50 23.14
C LEU A 51 -3.28 -30.44 23.35
N LEU A 52 -2.63 -29.51 22.64
CA LEU A 52 -1.20 -29.24 22.76
C LEU A 52 -0.97 -27.76 23.06
N ASN A 53 -0.23 -27.47 24.13
CA ASN A 53 0.35 -26.15 24.34
C ASN A 53 1.70 -26.09 23.61
N LEU A 54 1.78 -25.31 22.54
CA LEU A 54 2.94 -25.25 21.66
C LEU A 54 4.18 -24.66 22.34
N VAL A 55 4.00 -23.90 23.43
CA VAL A 55 5.09 -23.29 24.20
C VAL A 55 5.86 -24.35 25.00
N ASN A 56 5.15 -25.33 25.55
CA ASN A 56 5.70 -26.34 26.46
C ASN A 56 5.53 -27.76 25.91
N ALA A 57 5.50 -27.88 24.58
CA ALA A 57 5.26 -29.15 23.91
C ALA A 57 6.43 -30.11 24.17
N SER A 58 6.14 -31.29 24.72
CA SER A 58 7.13 -32.36 24.87
C SER A 58 7.47 -32.97 23.51
N GLU A 59 8.61 -33.65 23.41
CA GLU A 59 8.96 -34.40 22.20
C GLU A 59 7.90 -35.44 21.83
N GLU A 60 7.29 -36.10 22.82
CA GLU A 60 6.24 -37.09 22.63
C GLU A 60 4.99 -36.44 22.00
N SER A 61 4.52 -35.32 22.56
CA SER A 61 3.35 -34.63 22.01
C SER A 61 3.59 -34.03 20.62
N LEU A 62 4.82 -33.64 20.29
CA LEU A 62 5.19 -33.19 18.96
C LEU A 62 5.30 -34.35 17.96
N ARG A 63 5.74 -35.53 18.40
CA ARG A 63 5.69 -36.77 17.59
C ARG A 63 4.25 -37.19 17.31
N ASP A 64 3.37 -37.11 18.31
CA ASP A 64 1.94 -37.39 18.12
C ASP A 64 1.30 -36.46 17.08
N LEU A 65 1.66 -35.17 17.11
CA LEU A 65 1.23 -34.20 16.10
C LEU A 65 1.78 -34.54 14.71
N CYS A 66 3.04 -34.98 14.61
CA CYS A 66 3.62 -35.44 13.35
C CYS A 66 2.85 -36.64 12.78
N ASP A 67 2.54 -37.63 13.60
CA ASP A 67 1.79 -38.82 13.18
C ASP A 67 0.37 -38.46 12.70
N ALA A 68 -0.29 -37.56 13.41
CA ALA A 68 -1.61 -37.08 13.02
C ALA A 68 -1.55 -36.40 11.64
N ALA A 69 -0.53 -35.58 11.38
CA ALA A 69 -0.34 -34.93 10.09
C ALA A 69 0.07 -35.89 8.96
N ASP A 70 0.74 -37.00 9.27
CA ASP A 70 1.11 -38.05 8.31
C ASP A 70 -0.09 -38.88 7.86
N ALA A 71 -0.92 -39.34 8.81
CA ALA A 71 -2.06 -40.22 8.53
C ALA A 71 -3.03 -39.59 7.52
N VAL A 72 -3.18 -38.26 7.57
CA VAL A 72 -4.04 -37.50 6.67
C VAL A 72 -3.54 -37.52 5.22
N GLY A 73 -2.23 -37.41 5.02
CA GLY A 73 -1.63 -37.47 3.69
C GLY A 73 -1.91 -38.80 2.97
N PHE A 74 -2.17 -39.87 3.72
CA PHE A 74 -2.51 -41.19 3.20
C PHE A 74 -4.02 -41.35 2.90
N VAL A 75 -4.89 -40.78 3.74
CA VAL A 75 -6.36 -40.93 3.61
C VAL A 75 -6.96 -40.11 2.46
N LEU A 76 -6.38 -38.95 2.12
CA LEU A 76 -6.82 -38.15 0.96
C LEU A 76 -6.37 -38.74 -0.41
N GLY A 77 -5.94 -40.01 -0.42
CA GLY A 77 -5.39 -40.74 -1.55
C GLY A 77 -6.44 -41.13 -2.59
N ASN A 78 -6.92 -40.15 -3.38
CA ASN A 78 -7.21 -40.38 -4.79
C ASN A 78 -6.30 -39.48 -5.62
N GLN A 79 -5.21 -40.07 -6.12
CA GLN A 79 -4.23 -39.53 -7.09
C GLN A 79 -3.39 -38.29 -6.72
N ASN A 80 -2.80 -38.22 -5.53
CA ASN A 80 -1.60 -37.39 -5.33
C ASN A 80 -0.51 -38.21 -4.63
N THR A 81 0.14 -39.09 -5.40
CA THR A 81 1.42 -39.67 -5.01
C THR A 81 2.48 -38.57 -5.02
N PHE A 82 2.65 -37.86 -3.90
CA PHE A 82 3.69 -36.84 -3.77
C PHE A 82 5.07 -37.51 -3.83
N ASP A 83 5.95 -36.99 -4.67
CA ASP A 83 7.33 -37.43 -4.75
C ASP A 83 8.07 -37.07 -3.45
N LYS A 84 8.46 -38.08 -2.68
CA LYS A 84 9.18 -37.94 -1.40
C LYS A 84 10.60 -37.36 -1.56
N THR A 85 11.10 -37.25 -2.79
CA THR A 85 12.36 -36.53 -3.09
C THR A 85 12.13 -35.02 -3.22
N TYR A 86 10.91 -34.60 -3.55
CA TYR A 86 10.50 -33.22 -3.70
C TYR A 86 9.97 -32.60 -2.39
N ARG A 87 9.23 -33.39 -1.59
CA ARG A 87 8.62 -32.90 -0.35
C ARG A 87 8.49 -34.00 0.69
N LYS A 88 9.01 -33.73 1.88
CA LYS A 88 8.73 -34.48 3.11
C LYS A 88 8.22 -33.48 4.12
N SER A 89 6.98 -33.03 3.97
CA SER A 89 6.37 -32.14 4.95
C SER A 89 4.95 -32.59 5.19
N LYS A 90 4.55 -32.59 6.45
CA LYS A 90 3.24 -33.06 6.89
C LYS A 90 2.33 -31.85 7.08
N LYS A 91 1.03 -32.02 6.85
CA LYS A 91 0.07 -30.93 7.03
C LYS A 91 -1.23 -31.42 7.65
N LEU A 92 -1.88 -30.51 8.37
CA LEU A 92 -3.29 -30.63 8.75
C LEU A 92 -4.06 -29.53 8.02
N ASP A 93 -5.18 -29.91 7.40
CA ASP A 93 -6.11 -28.97 6.79
C ASP A 93 -7.02 -28.35 7.89
N THR A 94 -7.64 -27.20 7.61
CA THR A 94 -8.39 -26.42 8.63
C THR A 94 -9.59 -27.14 9.26
N THR A 95 -10.03 -28.26 8.69
CA THR A 95 -11.08 -29.11 9.27
C THR A 95 -10.56 -30.05 10.35
N GLN A 96 -9.25 -30.14 10.54
CA GLN A 96 -8.57 -31.14 11.37
C GLN A 96 -7.87 -30.54 12.58
N PHE A 97 -7.78 -29.21 12.63
CA PHE A 97 -7.21 -28.51 13.75
C PHE A 97 -7.94 -27.20 14.01
N SER A 98 -7.78 -26.70 15.24
CA SER A 98 -8.17 -25.36 15.65
C SER A 98 -7.08 -24.79 16.55
N CYS A 99 -6.85 -23.49 16.48
CA CYS A 99 -5.89 -22.80 17.33
C CYS A 99 -6.47 -21.51 17.90
N ASN A 100 -6.04 -21.15 19.11
CA ASN A 100 -6.47 -19.91 19.77
C ASN A 100 -5.78 -18.66 19.22
N PHE A 101 -4.71 -18.84 18.44
CA PHE A 101 -3.97 -17.75 17.84
C PHE A 101 -4.76 -17.18 16.67
N ASP A 102 -5.11 -15.91 16.75
CA ASP A 102 -5.70 -15.15 15.65
C ASP A 102 -4.81 -13.94 15.34
N PRO A 103 -4.08 -13.96 14.23
CA PRO A 103 -3.21 -12.83 13.87
C PRO A 103 -4.00 -11.53 13.62
N ARG A 104 -5.33 -11.57 13.41
CA ARG A 104 -6.20 -10.38 13.25
C ARG A 104 -6.38 -9.61 14.55
N ALA A 105 -6.14 -10.28 15.69
CA ALA A 105 -6.12 -9.63 17.00
C ALA A 105 -4.72 -9.07 17.35
N THR A 106 -3.82 -8.98 16.37
CA THR A 106 -2.43 -8.53 16.55
C THR A 106 -2.05 -7.48 15.49
N LYS A 107 -0.90 -6.83 15.68
CA LYS A 107 -0.35 -5.86 14.72
C LYS A 107 0.37 -6.49 13.53
N ILE A 108 0.41 -7.82 13.43
CA ILE A 108 1.13 -8.51 12.34
C ILE A 108 0.54 -8.09 11.00
N PHE A 109 -0.79 -8.05 10.85
CA PHE A 109 -1.40 -7.68 9.58
C PHE A 109 -1.27 -6.21 9.24
N ASP A 110 -1.33 -5.34 10.24
CA ASP A 110 -1.07 -3.91 10.02
C ASP A 110 0.34 -3.72 9.45
N GLN A 111 1.32 -4.44 10.00
CA GLN A 111 2.70 -4.39 9.53
C GLN A 111 2.86 -5.01 8.14
N VAL A 112 2.29 -6.20 7.90
CA VAL A 112 2.34 -6.87 6.59
C VAL A 112 1.65 -6.03 5.51
N GLN A 113 0.52 -5.39 5.83
CA GLN A 113 -0.17 -4.48 4.92
C GLN A 113 0.71 -3.26 4.61
N ALA A 114 1.32 -2.63 5.62
CA ALA A 114 2.21 -1.48 5.41
C ALA A 114 3.49 -1.84 4.63
N ASP A 115 3.96 -3.08 4.74
CA ASP A 115 5.19 -3.53 4.10
C ASP A 115 4.98 -4.07 2.68
N LEU A 116 3.84 -4.72 2.39
CA LEU A 116 3.62 -5.43 1.12
C LEU A 116 2.58 -4.79 0.21
N ILE A 117 1.85 -3.78 0.69
CA ILE A 117 0.86 -3.07 -0.12
C ILE A 117 1.32 -1.62 -0.27
N GLU A 118 1.64 -1.24 -1.50
CA GLU A 118 2.11 0.10 -1.85
C GLU A 118 1.10 0.80 -2.77
N GLY A 119 1.13 2.13 -2.83
CA GLY A 119 0.37 2.91 -3.81
C GLY A 119 -1.15 2.92 -3.61
N GLN A 120 -1.92 2.80 -4.68
CA GLN A 120 -3.39 2.94 -4.63
C GLN A 120 -4.07 1.82 -3.83
N ASP A 121 -3.47 0.63 -3.81
CA ASP A 121 -4.01 -0.52 -3.08
C ASP A 121 -3.88 -0.35 -1.57
N GLU A 122 -2.90 0.41 -1.06
CA GLU A 122 -2.79 0.71 0.38
C GLU A 122 -4.04 1.47 0.88
N ILE A 123 -4.58 2.33 0.01
CA ILE A 123 -5.71 3.21 0.31
C ILE A 123 -7.04 2.49 0.10
N GLN A 124 -7.19 1.72 -0.98
CA GLN A 124 -8.47 1.15 -1.41
C GLN A 124 -8.65 -0.30 -0.96
N LYS A 125 -7.55 -1.02 -0.69
CA LYS A 125 -7.58 -2.43 -0.38
C LYS A 125 -7.20 -2.70 1.06
N VAL A 126 -7.72 -3.80 1.58
CA VAL A 126 -7.37 -4.36 2.87
C VAL A 126 -6.87 -5.77 2.64
N LEU A 127 -5.82 -6.12 3.39
CA LEU A 127 -5.32 -7.47 3.40
C LEU A 127 -6.27 -8.34 4.24
N ARG A 128 -6.96 -9.28 3.59
CA ARG A 128 -7.72 -10.32 4.30
C ARG A 128 -6.86 -11.58 4.42
N PRO A 129 -6.52 -12.00 5.64
CA PRO A 129 -5.88 -13.28 5.88
C PRO A 129 -6.90 -14.41 5.96
N GLU A 130 -6.53 -15.55 5.41
CA GLU A 130 -7.30 -16.79 5.50
C GLU A 130 -6.40 -17.91 5.96
N LEU A 131 -6.74 -18.53 7.09
CA LEU A 131 -6.00 -19.68 7.58
C LEU A 131 -6.12 -20.81 6.55
N TYR A 132 -4.98 -21.32 6.07
CA TYR A 132 -4.94 -22.34 5.03
C TYR A 132 -4.59 -23.72 5.60
N LYS A 133 -3.49 -23.82 6.34
CA LYS A 133 -3.00 -25.11 6.86
C LYS A 133 -2.06 -24.93 8.04
N LEU A 134 -1.93 -25.99 8.83
CA LEU A 134 -0.81 -26.19 9.75
C LEU A 134 0.22 -27.06 9.05
N ASN A 135 1.49 -26.62 8.98
CA ASN A 135 2.58 -27.49 8.51
C ASN A 135 3.41 -27.97 9.70
N VAL A 136 3.78 -29.25 9.65
CA VAL A 136 4.58 -29.94 10.66
C VAL A 136 5.78 -30.58 9.95
N TYR A 137 6.98 -30.24 10.40
CA TYR A 137 8.25 -30.77 9.88
C TYR A 137 9.00 -31.43 11.02
N GLY A 138 9.12 -32.76 10.98
CA GLY A 138 9.98 -33.52 11.88
C GLY A 138 11.44 -33.54 11.41
N GLU A 139 12.29 -34.28 12.10
CA GLU A 139 13.69 -34.43 11.70
C GLU A 139 13.83 -35.03 10.28
N GLY A 140 14.62 -34.38 9.43
CA GLY A 140 14.83 -34.73 8.03
C GLY A 140 13.74 -34.25 7.07
N ASP A 141 12.66 -33.66 7.55
CA ASP A 141 11.58 -33.10 6.74
C ASP A 141 12.01 -31.77 6.09
N PHE A 142 11.56 -31.55 4.85
CA PHE A 142 11.90 -30.38 4.02
C PHE A 142 10.82 -30.11 2.97
N PHE A 143 10.91 -28.94 2.33
CA PHE A 143 10.13 -28.60 1.15
C PHE A 143 11.05 -27.91 0.13
N LYS A 144 11.24 -28.49 -1.06
CA LYS A 144 12.05 -27.90 -2.13
C LYS A 144 11.50 -26.56 -2.63
N ALA A 145 12.37 -25.84 -3.33
CA ALA A 145 12.05 -24.59 -4.02
C ALA A 145 10.80 -24.73 -4.87
N HIS A 146 9.83 -23.85 -4.62
CA HIS A 146 8.58 -23.75 -5.35
C HIS A 146 7.99 -22.35 -5.24
N LYS A 147 7.06 -22.02 -6.12
CA LYS A 147 6.17 -20.87 -5.97
C LYS A 147 4.81 -21.35 -5.48
N ASP A 148 4.06 -20.48 -4.81
CA ASP A 148 2.70 -20.82 -4.44
C ASP A 148 1.83 -20.96 -5.68
N THR A 149 0.88 -21.90 -5.63
CA THR A 149 -0.16 -21.98 -6.66
C THR A 149 -1.27 -21.01 -6.27
N PRO A 150 -1.57 -19.98 -7.08
CA PRO A 150 -2.66 -19.04 -6.79
C PRO A 150 -3.98 -19.78 -6.60
N ARG A 151 -4.74 -19.41 -5.56
CA ARG A 151 -6.03 -20.04 -5.22
C ARG A 151 -7.24 -19.20 -5.61
N ALA A 152 -7.03 -17.91 -5.83
CA ALA A 152 -8.01 -16.96 -6.35
C ALA A 152 -7.27 -15.84 -7.07
N GLU A 153 -7.97 -15.11 -7.95
CA GLU A 153 -7.40 -13.98 -8.70
C GLU A 153 -6.88 -12.86 -7.79
N ASN A 154 -7.44 -12.73 -6.58
CA ASN A 154 -7.06 -11.71 -5.61
C ASN A 154 -6.11 -12.23 -4.51
N MET A 155 -5.58 -13.45 -4.63
CA MET A 155 -4.54 -13.93 -3.72
C MET A 155 -3.21 -13.26 -4.08
N MET A 156 -2.67 -12.45 -3.16
CA MET A 156 -1.42 -11.73 -3.40
C MET A 156 -0.20 -12.45 -2.83
N GLY A 157 -0.37 -13.23 -1.77
CA GLY A 157 0.78 -13.84 -1.10
C GLY A 157 0.42 -14.78 0.03
N SER A 158 1.43 -15.10 0.81
CA SER A 158 1.37 -16.03 1.93
C SER A 158 1.96 -15.40 3.18
N LEU A 159 1.36 -15.67 4.35
CA LEU A 159 1.90 -15.37 5.67
C LEU A 159 2.20 -16.70 6.39
N VAL A 160 3.44 -16.89 6.79
CA VAL A 160 3.90 -18.04 7.57
C VAL A 160 4.19 -17.60 8.99
N ILE A 161 3.39 -18.09 9.94
CA ILE A 161 3.63 -17.93 11.38
C ILE A 161 4.44 -19.13 11.87
N ILE A 162 5.59 -18.88 12.46
CA ILE A 162 6.47 -19.85 13.10
C ILE A 162 6.15 -19.90 14.59
N LEU A 163 5.69 -21.06 15.05
CA LEU A 163 5.25 -21.30 16.42
C LEU A 163 6.44 -21.76 17.29
N PRO A 164 6.43 -21.49 18.62
CA PRO A 164 7.59 -21.66 19.49
C PRO A 164 7.80 -23.11 19.94
N THR A 165 7.93 -24.02 18.99
CA THR A 165 8.28 -25.43 19.25
C THR A 165 9.78 -25.63 19.18
N ALA A 166 10.34 -26.50 20.03
CA ALA A 166 11.78 -26.76 20.03
C ALA A 166 12.23 -27.48 18.74
N HIS A 167 13.11 -26.85 17.97
CA HIS A 167 13.70 -27.43 16.76
C HIS A 167 15.03 -26.77 16.37
N LYS A 168 15.77 -27.42 15.45
CA LYS A 168 16.95 -26.87 14.76
C LYS A 168 16.83 -27.08 13.25
N GLY A 169 17.41 -26.19 12.46
CA GLY A 169 17.24 -26.18 11.01
C GLY A 169 15.82 -25.74 10.63
N GLY A 170 15.34 -26.14 9.46
CA GLY A 170 13.99 -25.73 9.03
C GLY A 170 13.90 -24.28 8.56
N SER A 171 15.02 -23.68 8.13
CA SER A 171 15.04 -22.29 7.66
C SER A 171 14.15 -22.13 6.43
N LEU A 172 13.42 -21.01 6.38
CA LEU A 172 12.67 -20.59 5.20
C LEU A 172 13.60 -19.75 4.32
N VAL A 173 13.75 -20.12 3.05
CA VAL A 173 14.53 -19.37 2.08
C VAL A 173 13.56 -18.77 1.06
N LEU A 174 13.69 -17.48 0.79
CA LEU A 174 12.95 -16.75 -0.24
C LEU A 174 13.90 -16.34 -1.36
N ARG A 175 13.43 -16.42 -2.61
CA ARG A 175 14.18 -16.02 -3.81
C ARG A 175 13.29 -15.21 -4.75
N GLN A 176 13.76 -14.02 -5.10
CA GLN A 176 13.08 -13.10 -6.02
C GLN A 176 14.11 -12.18 -6.68
N ASP A 177 13.97 -11.91 -7.98
CA ASP A 177 14.81 -10.99 -8.76
C ASP A 177 16.32 -11.21 -8.57
N GLY A 178 16.75 -12.47 -8.55
CA GLY A 178 18.16 -12.86 -8.40
C GLY A 178 18.73 -12.70 -6.98
N HIS A 179 17.91 -12.31 -6.01
CA HIS A 179 18.28 -12.20 -4.60
C HIS A 179 17.75 -13.39 -3.80
N GLU A 180 18.45 -13.74 -2.72
CA GLU A 180 18.10 -14.83 -1.81
C GLU A 180 18.15 -14.33 -0.35
N TRP A 181 17.12 -14.67 0.43
CA TRP A 181 17.03 -14.34 1.84
C TRP A 181 16.73 -15.59 2.65
N THR A 182 17.50 -15.82 3.73
CA THR A 182 17.33 -16.98 4.60
C THR A 182 16.86 -16.56 5.99
N PHE A 183 15.69 -17.07 6.38
CA PHE A 183 15.07 -16.90 7.68
C PHE A 183 15.28 -18.17 8.52
N GLY A 184 16.27 -18.12 9.41
CA GLY A 184 16.55 -19.23 10.33
C GLY A 184 15.46 -19.38 11.38
N ALA A 185 14.52 -20.31 11.17
CA ALA A 185 13.34 -20.49 12.02
C ALA A 185 13.69 -20.64 13.51
N GLU A 186 14.76 -21.37 13.82
CA GLU A 186 15.27 -21.57 15.17
C GLU A 186 15.84 -20.28 15.77
N LYS A 187 16.55 -19.47 14.96
CA LYS A 187 17.13 -18.19 15.40
C LYS A 187 16.04 -17.14 15.61
N MET A 188 15.00 -17.19 14.79
CA MET A 188 13.83 -16.32 14.92
C MET A 188 13.03 -16.63 16.20
N LEU A 189 13.21 -17.78 16.83
CA LEU A 189 12.57 -18.12 18.11
C LEU A 189 13.54 -18.08 19.30
N ALA A 190 14.79 -17.62 19.11
CA ALA A 190 15.83 -17.70 20.14
C ALA A 190 15.50 -16.99 21.46
N ASN A 191 14.64 -15.98 21.41
CA ASN A 191 14.20 -15.21 22.58
C ASN A 191 12.90 -15.71 23.19
N SER A 192 12.26 -16.75 22.63
CA SER A 192 11.02 -17.31 23.16
C SER A 192 11.30 -18.16 24.39
N THR A 193 10.61 -17.88 25.50
CA THR A 193 10.62 -18.74 26.69
C THR A 193 9.20 -19.17 27.05
N PRO A 194 9.04 -20.16 27.95
CA PRO A 194 7.73 -20.51 28.49
C PRO A 194 6.95 -19.36 29.13
N GLU A 195 7.67 -18.45 29.79
CA GLU A 195 7.11 -17.30 30.50
C GLU A 195 6.83 -16.11 29.58
N ALA A 196 7.62 -15.96 28.51
CA ALA A 196 7.47 -14.92 27.48
C ALA A 196 7.54 -15.57 26.08
N PRO A 197 6.45 -16.22 25.64
CA PRO A 197 6.44 -16.92 24.37
C PRO A 197 6.49 -15.94 23.20
N VAL A 198 7.38 -16.18 22.25
CA VAL A 198 7.52 -15.35 21.04
C VAL A 198 7.20 -16.19 19.82
N ILE A 199 6.28 -15.71 18.98
CA ILE A 199 6.12 -16.23 17.61
C ILE A 199 6.97 -15.38 16.66
N SER A 200 7.27 -15.96 15.50
CA SER A 200 7.83 -15.23 14.38
C SER A 200 6.93 -15.31 13.18
N TYR A 201 7.06 -14.36 12.26
CA TYR A 201 6.34 -14.42 10.99
C TYR A 201 7.21 -13.97 9.82
N VAL A 202 6.87 -14.49 8.64
CA VAL A 202 7.38 -14.05 7.34
C VAL A 202 6.20 -14.04 6.36
N ALA A 203 5.98 -12.92 5.68
CA ALA A 203 4.99 -12.76 4.62
C ALA A 203 5.67 -12.39 3.32
N PHE A 204 5.23 -12.96 2.21
CA PHE A 204 5.86 -12.80 0.89
C PHE A 204 4.81 -12.96 -0.23
N TYR A 205 5.12 -12.47 -1.43
CA TYR A 205 4.23 -12.53 -2.58
C TYR A 205 4.10 -13.96 -3.13
N SER A 206 2.98 -14.24 -3.79
CA SER A 206 2.64 -15.59 -4.26
C SER A 206 3.59 -16.11 -5.35
N ASP A 207 4.24 -15.21 -6.06
CA ASP A 207 5.23 -15.49 -7.09
C ASP A 207 6.69 -15.50 -6.57
N THR A 208 6.91 -15.26 -5.28
CA THR A 208 8.20 -15.47 -4.62
C THR A 208 8.52 -16.96 -4.55
N GLU A 209 9.65 -17.37 -5.11
CA GLU A 209 10.12 -18.74 -4.96
C GLU A 209 10.59 -18.97 -3.52
N HIS A 210 10.18 -20.06 -2.91
CA HIS A 210 10.53 -20.36 -1.53
C HIS A 210 10.78 -21.84 -1.27
N GLU A 211 11.62 -22.12 -0.28
CA GLU A 211 11.90 -23.47 0.20
C GLU A 211 12.04 -23.52 1.72
N VAL A 212 11.84 -24.71 2.28
CA VAL A 212 12.13 -25.02 3.68
C VAL A 212 13.28 -26.00 3.71
N LEU A 213 14.42 -25.54 4.23
CA LEU A 213 15.60 -26.40 4.43
C LEU A 213 15.32 -27.50 5.46
N PRO A 214 16.08 -28.60 5.46
CA PRO A 214 15.82 -29.71 6.39
C PRO A 214 15.82 -29.28 7.86
N VAL A 215 14.83 -29.78 8.61
CA VAL A 215 14.88 -29.76 10.07
C VAL A 215 15.89 -30.81 10.53
N THR A 216 16.86 -30.42 11.35
CA THR A 216 17.95 -31.31 11.79
C THR A 216 17.73 -31.90 13.18
N SER A 217 16.77 -31.37 13.95
CA SER A 217 16.37 -31.88 15.26
C SER A 217 15.05 -31.25 15.69
N GLY A 218 14.24 -31.99 16.44
CA GLY A 218 12.96 -31.51 16.97
C GLY A 218 11.87 -31.42 15.91
N VAL A 219 10.86 -30.58 16.15
CA VAL A 219 9.70 -30.44 15.27
C VAL A 219 9.39 -28.96 15.05
N ARG A 220 9.43 -28.52 13.79
CA ARG A 220 9.05 -27.18 13.38
C ARG A 220 7.56 -27.15 13.03
N VAL A 221 6.80 -26.31 13.72
CA VAL A 221 5.35 -26.14 13.48
C VAL A 221 5.07 -24.72 12.99
N THR A 222 4.25 -24.62 11.94
CA THR A 222 3.86 -23.33 11.36
C THR A 222 2.38 -23.28 11.01
N LEU A 223 1.78 -22.09 11.10
CA LEU A 223 0.50 -21.78 10.46
C LEU A 223 0.78 -21.03 9.15
N THR A 224 0.13 -21.45 8.06
CA THR A 224 0.16 -20.71 6.80
C THR A 224 -1.20 -20.08 6.55
N TYR A 225 -1.19 -18.79 6.23
CA TYR A 225 -2.36 -18.04 5.79
C TYR A 225 -2.17 -17.65 4.32
N ASN A 226 -3.22 -17.79 3.53
CA ASN A 226 -3.30 -17.10 2.24
C ASN A 226 -3.66 -15.64 2.51
N LEU A 227 -3.00 -14.73 1.80
CA LEU A 227 -3.24 -13.29 1.87
C LEU A 227 -4.01 -12.87 0.64
N TYR A 228 -5.22 -12.37 0.84
CA TYR A 228 -6.07 -11.84 -0.23
C TYR A 228 -6.17 -10.34 -0.15
N LEU A 229 -6.14 -9.70 -1.31
CA LEU A 229 -6.38 -8.27 -1.45
C LEU A 229 -7.87 -8.04 -1.71
N GLU A 230 -8.55 -7.33 -0.82
CA GLU A 230 -9.99 -7.05 -0.94
C GLU A 230 -10.26 -5.56 -0.88
N ASP A 231 -11.36 -5.10 -1.49
CA ASP A 231 -11.77 -3.70 -1.34
C ASP A 231 -12.09 -3.41 0.14
N LYS A 232 -11.54 -2.31 0.66
CA LYS A 232 -11.93 -1.78 1.96
C LYS A 232 -13.43 -1.50 1.92
N LYS A 233 -14.19 -2.20 2.77
CA LYS A 233 -15.57 -1.79 3.06
C LYS A 233 -15.52 -0.35 3.58
N PRO A 234 -16.49 0.51 3.25
CA PRO A 234 -16.51 1.88 3.73
C PRO A 234 -16.70 1.89 5.25
N THR A 235 -15.60 1.89 6.00
CA THR A 235 -15.54 2.16 7.42
C THR A 235 -15.28 3.64 7.64
N ALA A 236 -15.87 4.21 8.69
CA ALA A 236 -15.70 5.60 9.07
C ALA A 236 -14.21 5.98 9.18
N PRO A 237 -13.83 7.25 8.90
CA PRO A 237 -12.47 7.60 8.54
C PRO A 237 -11.51 7.51 9.73
N ALA A 238 -10.37 6.87 9.51
CA ALA A 238 -9.20 6.97 10.39
C ALA A 238 -8.50 8.33 10.16
N GLU A 239 -8.04 8.93 11.26
CA GLU A 239 -7.35 10.22 11.26
C GLU A 239 -6.03 10.16 10.47
N SER A 240 -5.87 11.06 9.50
CA SER A 240 -4.66 11.22 8.71
C SER A 240 -3.58 11.99 9.47
N SER A 241 -2.32 11.58 9.30
CA SER A 241 -1.10 12.16 9.89
C SER A 241 -0.87 13.66 9.57
N THR A 242 -1.60 14.25 8.63
CA THR A 242 -1.61 15.69 8.35
C THR A 242 -2.20 16.54 9.49
N GLY A 243 -3.02 15.95 10.36
CA GLY A 243 -3.57 16.65 11.53
C GLY A 243 -2.49 17.09 12.54
N ALA A 244 -1.38 16.35 12.64
CA ALA A 244 -0.32 16.64 13.61
C ALA A 244 0.48 17.92 13.27
N ALA A 245 0.71 18.22 12.00
CA ALA A 245 1.40 19.45 11.58
C ALA A 245 0.48 20.68 11.67
N LEU A 246 -0.81 20.53 11.32
CA LEU A 246 -1.80 21.62 11.38
C LEU A 246 -2.23 21.99 12.82
N THR A 247 -1.87 21.18 13.82
CA THR A 247 -2.12 21.43 15.24
C THR A 247 -0.91 22.00 15.98
N ASP A 248 0.26 22.09 15.33
CA ASP A 248 1.44 22.74 15.88
C ASP A 248 1.30 24.27 15.82
N LYS A 249 1.36 24.93 16.98
CA LYS A 249 1.27 26.39 17.09
C LYS A 249 2.44 27.13 16.44
N ASN A 250 3.55 26.44 16.16
CA ASN A 250 4.70 27.00 15.46
C ASN A 250 4.61 26.84 13.93
N PHE A 251 3.60 26.12 13.43
CA PHE A 251 3.37 25.94 12.01
C PHE A 251 2.50 27.08 11.45
N LEU A 252 3.08 27.91 10.56
CA LEU A 252 2.47 29.14 10.01
C LEU A 252 1.91 30.10 11.08
N PRO A 253 2.75 30.60 12.01
CA PRO A 253 2.30 31.40 13.15
C PRO A 253 1.65 32.74 12.77
N GLU A 254 1.94 33.25 11.56
CA GLU A 254 1.37 34.48 11.01
C GLU A 254 0.22 34.20 10.01
N GLY A 255 -0.20 32.93 9.88
CA GLY A 255 -1.11 32.47 8.85
C GLY A 255 -0.42 32.36 7.47
N GLY A 256 -1.19 32.00 6.44
CA GLY A 256 -0.68 31.90 5.08
C GLY A 256 -1.51 30.98 4.19
N LEU A 257 -1.07 30.81 2.94
CA LEU A 257 -1.61 29.80 2.04
C LEU A 257 -0.75 28.55 2.07
N LEU A 258 -1.41 27.41 2.17
CA LEU A 258 -0.82 26.08 2.06
C LEU A 258 -1.37 25.40 0.81
N GLY A 259 -0.47 24.88 -0.02
CA GLY A 259 -0.83 24.21 -1.27
C GLY A 259 -0.20 22.83 -1.34
N PHE A 260 -0.96 21.86 -1.85
CA PHE A 260 -0.48 20.51 -2.14
C PHE A 260 -0.90 20.13 -3.55
N GLY A 261 0.00 19.49 -4.29
CA GLY A 261 -0.36 18.88 -5.58
C GLY A 261 -1.30 17.70 -5.36
N LEU A 262 -2.36 17.61 -6.18
CA LEU A 262 -3.19 16.41 -6.21
C LEU A 262 -2.35 15.24 -6.72
N ARG A 263 -2.36 14.11 -6.00
CA ARG A 263 -1.52 12.94 -6.30
C ARG A 263 -2.15 11.98 -7.30
N HIS A 264 -3.45 12.11 -7.54
CA HIS A 264 -4.15 11.27 -8.50
C HIS A 264 -4.53 12.04 -9.75
N GLN A 265 -4.63 11.31 -10.87
CA GLN A 265 -5.21 11.86 -12.09
C GLN A 265 -6.74 11.81 -12.02
N TYR A 266 -7.34 12.91 -12.46
CA TYR A 266 -8.78 13.07 -12.53
C TYR A 266 -9.19 13.28 -13.96
N PRO A 267 -10.21 12.54 -14.46
CA PRO A 267 -10.76 12.81 -15.77
C PRO A 267 -11.32 14.22 -15.76
N PHE A 268 -10.70 15.10 -16.53
CA PHE A 268 -11.01 16.51 -16.51
C PHE A 268 -11.09 17.02 -17.94
N THR A 269 -12.32 17.11 -18.46
CA THR A 269 -12.53 17.54 -19.84
C THR A 269 -12.42 19.05 -19.93
N VAL A 270 -11.36 19.54 -20.59
CA VAL A 270 -11.27 20.95 -20.98
C VAL A 270 -12.35 21.21 -22.03
N SER A 271 -13.18 22.24 -21.82
CA SER A 271 -14.11 22.71 -22.85
C SER A 271 -13.27 23.23 -24.02
N LYS A 272 -13.21 22.46 -25.10
CA LYS A 272 -12.62 22.93 -26.35
C LYS A 272 -13.55 23.96 -26.96
N TYR A 273 -13.03 25.14 -27.27
CA TYR A 273 -13.75 26.05 -28.13
C TYR A 273 -13.81 25.42 -29.53
N ARG A 274 -15.00 24.98 -29.94
CA ARG A 274 -15.24 24.48 -31.30
C ARG A 274 -15.81 25.61 -32.13
N SER A 275 -15.06 26.08 -33.12
CA SER A 275 -15.56 27.01 -34.13
C SER A 275 -16.69 26.33 -34.91
N GLY A 276 -17.95 26.49 -34.48
CA GLY A 276 -19.09 25.99 -35.24
C GLY A 276 -20.36 25.58 -34.48
N THR A 277 -20.40 25.63 -33.15
CA THR A 277 -21.61 25.21 -32.39
C THR A 277 -22.34 26.31 -31.62
N SER A 278 -21.84 27.55 -31.57
CA SER A 278 -22.60 28.67 -31.03
C SER A 278 -23.45 29.33 -32.13
N SER A 279 -24.69 29.65 -31.80
CA SER A 279 -25.65 30.36 -32.66
C SER A 279 -25.31 31.85 -32.86
N PHE A 280 -24.05 32.25 -32.67
CA PHE A 280 -23.57 33.61 -32.89
C PHE A 280 -22.68 33.59 -34.13
N LYS A 281 -23.28 33.82 -35.29
CA LYS A 281 -22.54 34.18 -36.51
C LYS A 281 -22.74 35.68 -36.71
N ILE A 282 -21.75 36.49 -36.36
CA ILE A 282 -21.80 37.92 -36.67
C ILE A 282 -21.04 38.23 -37.97
N ASP A 283 -20.02 37.46 -38.35
CA ASP A 283 -19.35 37.63 -39.65
C ASP A 283 -18.60 36.38 -40.18
N GLY A 284 -18.52 35.31 -39.39
CA GLY A 284 -17.81 34.08 -39.77
C GLY A 284 -16.30 34.15 -39.56
N ASN A 285 -15.79 35.16 -38.83
CA ASN A 285 -14.40 35.21 -38.38
C ASN A 285 -14.21 34.41 -37.07
N PRO A 286 -13.52 33.26 -37.10
CA PRO A 286 -13.33 32.42 -35.92
C PRO A 286 -12.59 33.11 -34.77
N ASN A 287 -11.82 34.17 -35.06
CA ASN A 287 -11.07 34.92 -34.06
C ASN A 287 -11.96 35.90 -33.27
N ASP A 288 -12.94 36.52 -33.91
CA ASP A 288 -13.85 37.46 -33.25
C ASP A 288 -14.84 36.70 -32.36
N ASP A 289 -15.34 35.56 -32.83
CA ASP A 289 -16.20 34.66 -32.04
C ASP A 289 -15.46 34.11 -30.80
N PHE A 290 -14.14 33.87 -30.90
CA PHE A 290 -13.32 33.44 -29.77
C PHE A 290 -13.05 34.60 -28.79
N ASN A 291 -12.75 35.79 -29.29
CA ASN A 291 -12.57 36.99 -28.46
C ASN A 291 -13.85 37.32 -27.67
N ASP A 292 -15.03 37.21 -28.29
CA ASP A 292 -16.30 37.42 -27.61
C ASP A 292 -16.61 36.31 -26.60
N TYR A 293 -16.23 35.05 -26.88
CA TYR A 293 -16.29 33.97 -25.89
C TYR A 293 -15.42 34.26 -24.66
N ILE A 294 -14.19 34.75 -24.85
CA ILE A 294 -13.32 35.17 -23.74
C ILE A 294 -13.94 36.35 -22.96
N ARG A 295 -14.43 37.39 -23.66
CA ARG A 295 -15.07 38.56 -23.03
C ARG A 295 -16.35 38.21 -22.27
N SER A 296 -17.08 37.19 -22.71
CA SER A 296 -18.29 36.73 -22.04
C SER A 296 -18.03 36.19 -20.62
N GLY A 297 -16.81 35.75 -20.33
CA GLY A 297 -16.44 35.12 -19.05
C GLY A 297 -17.11 33.76 -18.81
N GLU A 298 -17.81 33.20 -19.78
CA GLU A 298 -18.55 31.94 -19.63
C GLU A 298 -17.62 30.78 -19.25
N PHE A 299 -16.42 30.73 -19.84
CA PHE A 299 -15.40 29.73 -19.53
C PHE A 299 -14.95 29.75 -18.06
N ILE A 300 -14.92 30.92 -17.42
CA ILE A 300 -14.57 31.07 -16.00
C ILE A 300 -15.64 30.42 -15.12
N ALA A 301 -16.91 30.71 -15.39
CA ALA A 301 -18.04 30.14 -14.64
C ALA A 301 -18.10 28.61 -14.81
N GLN A 302 -17.92 28.12 -16.04
CA GLN A 302 -17.87 26.68 -16.32
C GLN A 302 -16.68 26.01 -15.63
N GLY A 303 -15.49 26.62 -15.66
CA GLY A 303 -14.28 26.12 -15.02
C GLY A 303 -14.41 26.01 -13.50
N ARG A 304 -14.91 27.06 -12.84
CA ARG A 304 -15.18 27.05 -11.38
C ARG A 304 -16.16 25.96 -10.98
N LYS A 305 -17.26 25.80 -11.74
CA LYS A 305 -18.24 24.75 -11.51
C LYS A 305 -17.61 23.36 -11.61
N LYS A 306 -16.75 23.13 -12.61
CA LYS A 306 -16.04 21.85 -12.78
C LYS A 306 -15.06 21.57 -11.65
N LEU A 307 -14.28 22.56 -11.20
CA LEU A 307 -13.38 22.39 -10.06
C LEU A 307 -14.13 22.13 -8.76
N SER A 308 -15.31 22.73 -8.57
CA SER A 308 -16.19 22.39 -7.45
C SER A 308 -16.67 20.95 -7.51
N GLN A 309 -17.09 20.45 -8.68
CA GLN A 309 -17.52 19.06 -8.86
C GLN A 309 -16.35 18.07 -8.67
N LEU A 310 -15.13 18.48 -9.06
CA LEU A 310 -13.92 17.70 -8.82
C LEU A 310 -13.66 17.52 -7.32
N ALA A 311 -13.96 18.52 -6.50
CA ALA A 311 -13.83 18.45 -5.04
C ALA A 311 -14.68 17.34 -4.41
N ASP A 312 -15.80 17.00 -5.03
CA ASP A 312 -16.71 15.94 -4.58
C ASP A 312 -16.29 14.54 -5.08
N SER A 313 -15.28 14.47 -5.95
CA SER A 313 -14.81 13.24 -6.61
C SER A 313 -13.30 13.00 -6.45
N LEU A 314 -12.67 13.72 -5.50
CA LEU A 314 -11.29 13.47 -5.13
C LEU A 314 -11.10 12.02 -4.64
N LYS A 315 -9.93 11.44 -4.92
CA LYS A 315 -9.54 10.07 -4.61
C LYS A 315 -8.47 10.09 -3.51
N GLY A 316 -8.47 9.04 -2.69
CA GLY A 316 -7.39 8.75 -1.75
C GLY A 316 -6.93 9.94 -0.91
N SER A 317 -5.62 10.22 -0.92
CA SER A 317 -5.02 11.28 -0.11
C SER A 317 -5.60 12.67 -0.41
N ASP A 318 -5.97 12.94 -1.66
CA ASP A 318 -6.48 14.25 -2.07
C ASP A 318 -7.82 14.55 -1.40
N ALA A 319 -8.69 13.54 -1.30
CA ALA A 319 -9.98 13.65 -0.60
C ALA A 319 -9.79 13.78 0.91
N SER A 320 -8.88 13.00 1.49
CA SER A 320 -8.56 13.04 2.93
C SER A 320 -8.00 14.38 3.35
N ILE A 321 -7.07 14.96 2.57
CA ILE A 321 -6.49 16.28 2.83
C ILE A 321 -7.58 17.35 2.74
N LEU A 322 -8.37 17.37 1.66
CA LEU A 322 -9.43 18.36 1.51
C LEU A 322 -10.46 18.30 2.65
N ARG A 323 -10.81 17.07 3.08
CA ARG A 323 -11.72 16.85 4.20
C ARG A 323 -11.13 17.32 5.52
N ALA A 324 -9.91 16.92 5.85
CA ALA A 324 -9.23 17.32 7.08
C ALA A 324 -9.10 18.84 7.16
N CYS A 325 -8.72 19.51 6.06
CA CYS A 325 -8.66 20.97 6.02
C CYS A 325 -10.03 21.62 6.27
N ARG A 326 -11.12 21.07 5.71
CA ARG A 326 -12.49 21.55 5.97
C ARG A 326 -12.94 21.33 7.42
N GLU A 327 -12.62 20.17 8.01
CA GLU A 327 -12.93 19.85 9.41
C GLU A 327 -12.18 20.78 10.39
N LEU A 328 -10.99 21.23 10.02
CA LEU A 328 -10.21 22.24 10.74
C LEU A 328 -10.66 23.68 10.46
N GLY A 329 -11.72 23.88 9.67
CA GLY A 329 -12.27 25.20 9.35
C GLY A 329 -11.46 26.03 8.35
N LEU A 330 -10.54 25.41 7.60
CA LEU A 330 -9.73 26.11 6.58
C LEU A 330 -10.54 26.34 5.29
N ASP A 331 -10.39 27.52 4.67
CA ASP A 331 -10.98 27.85 3.36
C ASP A 331 -10.26 27.09 2.23
N SER A 332 -10.68 25.84 2.03
CA SER A 332 -9.98 24.87 1.18
C SER A 332 -10.61 24.81 -0.22
N LYS A 333 -9.82 25.07 -1.26
CA LYS A 333 -10.29 25.12 -2.66
C LYS A 333 -9.32 24.43 -3.62
N ILE A 334 -9.86 23.78 -4.65
CA ILE A 334 -9.06 23.24 -5.75
C ILE A 334 -8.67 24.37 -6.71
N ARG A 335 -7.42 24.33 -7.19
CA ARG A 335 -6.83 25.27 -8.13
C ARG A 335 -6.03 24.52 -9.19
N ILE A 336 -5.78 25.18 -10.32
CA ILE A 336 -4.94 24.68 -11.42
C ILE A 336 -3.67 25.52 -11.46
N LEU A 337 -2.51 24.87 -11.55
CA LEU A 337 -1.23 25.52 -11.80
C LEU A 337 -0.90 25.44 -13.29
N TYR A 338 -0.68 26.60 -13.90
CA TYR A 338 -0.22 26.74 -15.27
C TYR A 338 1.25 27.15 -15.29
N ARG A 339 2.02 26.51 -16.16
CA ARG A 339 3.40 26.88 -16.51
C ARG A 339 3.45 27.17 -18.01
N PRO A 340 3.19 28.42 -18.42
CA PRO A 340 3.21 28.81 -19.83
C PRO A 340 4.57 28.48 -20.46
N ARG A 341 4.55 28.03 -21.72
CA ARG A 341 5.80 27.74 -22.44
C ARG A 341 6.58 29.03 -22.67
N GLY A 342 7.89 28.99 -22.45
CA GLY A 342 8.78 30.13 -22.67
C GLY A 342 8.87 31.11 -21.50
N TRP A 343 8.10 30.91 -20.43
CA TRP A 343 8.16 31.74 -19.22
C TRP A 343 8.57 30.91 -18.02
N GLU A 344 9.48 31.44 -17.20
CA GLU A 344 9.82 30.87 -15.89
C GLU A 344 8.84 31.35 -14.81
N VAL A 345 7.53 31.23 -15.09
CA VAL A 345 6.45 31.62 -14.16
C VAL A 345 5.49 30.47 -13.92
N ILE A 346 4.94 30.43 -12.70
CA ILE A 346 3.84 29.54 -12.33
C ILE A 346 2.66 30.42 -11.90
N CYS A 347 1.55 30.26 -12.61
CA CYS A 347 0.31 30.97 -12.35
C CYS A 347 -0.75 30.00 -11.82
N MET A 348 -1.41 30.37 -10.73
CA MET A 348 -2.52 29.62 -10.16
C MET A 348 -3.86 30.21 -10.61
N SER A 349 -4.77 29.36 -11.07
CA SER A 349 -6.10 29.75 -11.52
C SER A 349 -7.20 28.95 -10.81
N ASP A 350 -8.38 29.56 -10.69
CA ASP A 350 -9.60 28.93 -10.19
C ASP A 350 -10.56 28.48 -11.30
N HIS A 351 -10.09 28.48 -12.54
CA HIS A 351 -10.81 28.02 -13.72
C HIS A 351 -9.83 27.50 -14.78
N ILE A 352 -10.38 26.87 -15.80
CA ILE A 352 -9.62 26.23 -16.88
C ILE A 352 -9.43 27.24 -18.00
N ILE A 353 -8.20 27.40 -18.47
CA ILE A 353 -7.89 28.13 -19.70
C ILE A 353 -8.30 27.25 -20.90
N PRO A 354 -9.19 27.73 -21.79
CA PRO A 354 -9.65 26.95 -22.94
C PRO A 354 -8.53 26.75 -23.97
N GLU A 355 -8.48 25.57 -24.57
CA GLU A 355 -7.58 25.24 -25.68
C GLU A 355 -8.27 25.60 -27.02
N GLN A 356 -7.56 26.27 -27.93
CA GLN A 356 -8.03 26.60 -29.28
C GLN A 356 -7.49 25.59 -30.30
N ASP A 357 -8.35 25.09 -31.19
CA ASP A 357 -7.92 24.22 -32.31
C ASP A 357 -7.10 25.06 -33.32
N SER A 358 -5.78 24.96 -33.22
CA SER A 358 -4.75 25.36 -34.20
C SER A 358 -4.89 26.73 -34.88
N GLY A 359 -4.03 27.67 -34.47
CA GLY A 359 -3.60 28.78 -35.32
C GLY A 359 -3.66 30.14 -34.65
N TYR A 360 -2.48 30.68 -34.35
CA TYR A 360 -2.20 32.07 -33.96
C TYR A 360 -2.72 32.51 -32.58
N TYR A 361 -1.86 32.39 -31.57
CA TYR A 361 -1.46 33.41 -30.57
C TYR A 361 -0.71 32.66 -29.45
N GLU A 362 0.63 32.63 -29.50
CA GLU A 362 1.44 32.11 -28.38
C GLU A 362 1.23 32.94 -27.09
N GLU A 363 0.61 34.12 -27.20
CA GLU A 363 0.41 35.09 -26.12
C GLU A 363 -0.96 34.97 -25.41
N LEU A 364 -1.84 34.06 -25.83
CA LEU A 364 -3.23 34.04 -25.35
C LEU A 364 -3.38 33.43 -23.96
N GLU A 365 -2.61 32.38 -23.67
CA GLU A 365 -2.45 31.86 -22.31
C GLU A 365 -1.87 32.93 -21.39
N GLU A 366 -0.93 33.74 -21.87
CA GLU A 366 -0.35 34.84 -21.09
C GLU A 366 -1.37 35.93 -20.78
N LEU A 367 -2.18 36.34 -21.77
CA LEU A 367 -3.16 37.42 -21.62
C LEU A 367 -4.29 37.01 -20.66
N LEU A 368 -4.72 35.75 -20.73
CA LEU A 368 -5.71 35.18 -19.82
C LEU A 368 -5.13 35.01 -18.40
N LEU A 369 -3.90 34.51 -18.26
CA LEU A 369 -3.25 34.34 -16.96
C LEU A 369 -2.88 35.68 -16.31
N LYS A 370 -2.53 36.72 -17.08
CA LYS A 370 -2.37 38.11 -16.58
C LYS A 370 -3.72 38.69 -16.13
N GLY A 371 -4.80 38.37 -16.83
CA GLY A 371 -6.16 38.83 -16.53
C GLY A 371 -6.77 38.20 -15.27
N SER A 372 -6.61 36.89 -15.09
CA SER A 372 -7.36 36.11 -14.09
C SER A 372 -6.52 35.16 -13.23
N GLY A 373 -5.23 34.96 -13.53
CA GLY A 373 -4.31 34.15 -12.74
C GLY A 373 -3.69 34.90 -11.56
N THR A 374 -3.29 34.15 -10.55
CA THR A 374 -2.48 34.62 -9.41
C THR A 374 -1.06 34.12 -9.59
N LEU A 375 -0.07 35.01 -9.55
CA LEU A 375 1.34 34.64 -9.60
C LEU A 375 1.75 33.93 -8.31
N VAL A 376 2.33 32.74 -8.46
CA VAL A 376 2.77 31.90 -7.34
C VAL A 376 4.29 31.75 -7.28
N SER A 377 4.95 31.71 -8.44
CA SER A 377 6.40 31.64 -8.55
C SER A 377 6.88 32.31 -9.83
N THR A 378 8.01 33.00 -9.77
CA THR A 378 8.71 33.58 -10.92
C THR A 378 10.20 33.78 -10.62
N SER A 379 11.05 33.64 -11.64
CA SER A 379 12.45 34.07 -11.63
C SER A 379 12.67 35.46 -12.24
N ASP A 380 11.66 36.05 -12.86
CA ASP A 380 11.69 37.38 -13.48
C ASP A 380 11.23 38.45 -12.47
N GLU A 381 12.17 39.27 -11.98
CA GLU A 381 11.88 40.32 -11.00
C GLU A 381 10.93 41.40 -11.53
N TYR A 382 10.96 41.70 -12.84
CA TYR A 382 10.08 42.72 -13.42
C TYR A 382 8.61 42.24 -13.43
N VAL A 383 8.39 41.00 -13.82
CA VAL A 383 7.05 40.38 -13.79
C VAL A 383 6.53 40.27 -12.35
N LYS A 384 7.42 39.96 -11.41
CA LYS A 384 7.10 39.91 -9.98
C LYS A 384 6.62 41.27 -9.47
N ASP A 385 7.35 42.35 -9.75
CA ASP A 385 7.02 43.70 -9.28
C ASP A 385 5.69 44.19 -9.88
N GLN A 386 5.49 44.02 -11.19
CA GLN A 386 4.24 44.39 -11.88
C GLN A 386 3.01 43.68 -11.29
N LEU A 387 3.11 42.39 -11.00
CA LEU A 387 1.99 41.60 -10.47
C LEU A 387 1.80 41.79 -8.97
N GLN A 388 2.87 42.09 -8.22
CA GLN A 388 2.81 42.45 -6.82
C GLN A 388 2.09 43.79 -6.61
N ASP A 389 2.37 44.79 -7.45
CA ASP A 389 1.66 46.09 -7.43
C ASP A 389 0.17 45.97 -7.80
N SER A 390 -0.19 44.96 -8.60
CA SER A 390 -1.59 44.66 -8.94
C SER A 390 -2.36 43.86 -7.87
N GLY A 391 -1.69 43.43 -6.80
CA GLY A 391 -2.27 42.58 -5.75
C GLY A 391 -2.52 41.12 -6.17
N LYS A 392 -1.96 40.69 -7.30
CA LYS A 392 -2.15 39.34 -7.88
C LYS A 392 -0.97 38.40 -7.66
N ALA A 393 -0.14 38.65 -6.65
CA ALA A 393 0.98 37.79 -6.30
C ALA A 393 0.79 37.21 -4.89
N VAL A 394 0.97 35.89 -4.74
CA VAL A 394 0.94 35.22 -3.44
C VAL A 394 2.13 34.29 -3.31
N LYS A 395 2.78 34.31 -2.13
CA LYS A 395 3.86 33.39 -1.80
C LYS A 395 3.28 32.09 -1.24
N LEU A 396 3.46 30.98 -1.95
CA LEU A 396 3.30 29.65 -1.36
C LEU A 396 4.61 29.27 -0.68
N THR A 397 4.54 28.88 0.60
CA THR A 397 5.71 28.61 1.45
C THR A 397 6.58 27.48 0.88
N GLU A 398 5.97 26.52 0.20
CA GLU A 398 6.64 25.48 -0.56
C GLU A 398 5.68 24.99 -1.66
N VAL A 399 6.15 24.94 -2.91
CA VAL A 399 5.40 24.33 -4.02
C VAL A 399 6.12 23.05 -4.37
N VAL A 400 5.69 21.94 -3.78
CA VAL A 400 6.16 20.61 -4.18
C VAL A 400 5.40 20.26 -5.47
N CYS A 401 5.95 20.68 -6.60
CA CYS A 401 5.61 20.12 -7.90
C CYS A 401 6.55 18.93 -8.13
N ASP A 402 6.04 17.71 -7.92
CA ASP A 402 6.62 16.53 -8.57
C ASP A 402 6.17 16.48 -10.04
#